data_AF-A0A662DN24-F1
#
_entry.id   AF-A0A662DN24-F1
#
_cell.length_a   1.000
_cell.length_b   1.000
_cell.length_c   1.000
_cell.angle_alpha   90.00
_cell.angle_beta   90.00
_cell.angle_gamma   90.00
#
_symmetry.space_group_name_H-M   'P 1'
#
loop_
_entity.id
_entity.type
_entity.pdbx_description
1 polymer ?
#
loop_
_entity_poly.entity_id
_entity_poly.type
_entity_poly.pdbx_seq_one_letter_code
_entity_poly.pdbx_strand_id
1 'polypeptide(L)'
;MTSHPEENKTEAVRSTHRITEIGDPKDHTTAIEIRIVRTNVHESILALGHRHHIDPDRWRPLIMNFLEFYGLGSQVHPSRLARRVLTGSGNSPARQP
;
A
#
# COMPACT_ATOMS: atom_id res chain seq x y z
N MET A 1 27.88 4.77 7.12
CA MET A 1 27.27 3.94 6.05
C MET A 1 25.93 3.46 6.55
N THR A 2 24.89 4.25 6.30
CA THR A 2 23.52 3.96 6.74
C THR A 2 22.92 2.96 5.75
N SER A 3 22.74 1.73 6.21
CA SER A 3 21.95 0.70 5.56
C SER A 3 20.56 1.27 5.23
N HIS A 4 20.28 1.43 3.95
CA HIS A 4 18.96 1.80 3.48
C HIS A 4 18.05 0.59 3.68
N PRO A 5 16.86 0.75 4.29
CA PRO A 5 15.91 -0.35 4.45
C PRO A 5 15.24 -0.62 3.10
N GLU A 6 15.98 -1.28 2.21
CA GLU A 6 15.50 -1.94 1.00
C GLU A 6 14.85 -3.30 1.36
N GLU A 7 14.18 -3.37 2.52
CA GLU A 7 13.47 -4.60 2.91
C GLU A 7 12.15 -4.67 2.13
N ASN A 8 12.28 -5.28 0.96
CA ASN A 8 11.23 -5.57 0.00
C ASN A 8 10.01 -6.17 0.68
N LYS A 9 8.89 -5.46 0.55
CA LYS A 9 7.55 -6.02 0.75
C LYS A 9 7.29 -7.00 -0.40
N THR A 10 7.74 -8.24 -0.23
CA THR A 10 7.61 -9.26 -1.28
C THR A 10 6.16 -9.72 -1.38
N GLU A 11 5.48 -9.21 -2.42
CA GLU A 11 4.19 -9.72 -2.87
C GLU A 11 4.43 -10.92 -3.79
N ALA A 12 3.91 -12.09 -3.41
CA ALA A 12 3.97 -13.25 -4.28
C ALA A 12 2.89 -13.10 -5.35
N VAL A 13 3.31 -12.94 -6.60
CA VAL A 13 2.44 -12.90 -7.77
C VAL A 13 2.31 -14.31 -8.33
N ARG A 14 1.09 -14.81 -8.54
CA ARG A 14 0.87 -16.19 -9.05
C ARG A 14 0.39 -16.25 -10.49
N SER A 15 -0.06 -15.14 -11.09
CA SER A 15 -0.46 -15.12 -12.50
C SER A 15 -0.65 -13.69 -13.02
N THR A 16 0.02 -13.39 -14.13
CA THR A 16 -0.29 -12.25 -15.00
C THR A 16 -1.48 -12.63 -15.87
N HIS A 17 -2.57 -11.88 -15.76
CA HIS A 17 -3.83 -12.20 -16.46
C HIS A 17 -3.90 -11.49 -17.82
N ARG A 18 -3.29 -10.32 -17.96
CA ARG A 18 -3.33 -9.53 -19.20
C ARG A 18 -2.15 -8.56 -19.30
N ILE A 19 -1.65 -8.41 -20.52
CA ILE A 19 -0.66 -7.41 -20.90
C ILE A 19 -1.32 -6.56 -21.99
N THR A 20 -1.33 -5.24 -21.84
CA THR A 20 -1.98 -4.31 -22.78
C THR A 20 -1.04 -3.15 -23.09
N GLU A 21 -0.74 -2.92 -24.37
CA GLU A 21 -0.05 -1.71 -24.80
C GLU A 21 -0.95 -0.49 -24.56
N ILE A 22 -0.36 0.59 -24.04
CA ILE A 22 -1.07 1.84 -23.76
C ILE A 22 -0.28 3.02 -24.33
N GLY A 23 -0.98 4.04 -24.83
CA GLY A 23 -0.34 5.21 -25.43
C GLY A 23 -0.02 5.05 -26.92
N ASP A 24 0.90 5.88 -27.43
CA ASP A 24 1.38 5.75 -28.80
C ASP A 24 2.31 4.52 -28.90
N PRO A 25 2.26 3.72 -29.99
CA PRO A 25 3.14 2.56 -30.16
C PRO A 25 4.64 2.86 -30.04
N LYS A 26 5.07 4.10 -30.28
CA LYS A 26 6.47 4.54 -30.14
C LYS A 26 6.90 4.73 -28.69
N ASP A 27 5.95 4.86 -27.76
CA ASP A 27 6.23 5.10 -26.34
C ASP A 27 6.57 3.80 -25.59
N HIS A 28 6.39 2.64 -26.23
CA HIS A 28 6.69 1.31 -25.67
C HIS A 28 6.12 1.08 -24.25
N THR A 29 4.97 1.68 -23.95
CA THR A 29 4.38 1.63 -22.61
C THR A 29 3.35 0.50 -22.53
N THR A 30 3.35 -0.24 -21.42
CA THR A 30 2.51 -1.43 -21.24
C THR A 30 1.91 -1.47 -19.84
N ALA A 31 0.60 -1.72 -19.76
CA ALA A 31 -0.11 -2.04 -18.53
C ALA A 31 -0.12 -3.56 -18.30
N ILE A 32 0.24 -3.98 -17.09
CA ILE A 32 0.26 -5.38 -16.68
C ILE A 32 -0.80 -5.57 -15.58
N GLU A 33 -1.75 -6.46 -15.82
CA GLU A 33 -2.76 -6.85 -14.85
C GLU A 33 -2.38 -8.17 -14.18
N ILE A 34 -2.27 -8.14 -12.86
CA ILE A 34 -1.86 -9.29 -12.05
C ILE A 34 -2.89 -9.59 -10.95
N ARG A 35 -2.94 -10.86 -10.54
CA ARG A 35 -3.64 -11.26 -9.31
C ARG A 35 -2.65 -11.40 -8.17
N ILE A 36 -2.84 -10.60 -7.12
CA ILE A 36 -2.15 -10.79 -5.84
C ILE A 36 -2.73 -12.05 -5.18
N VAL A 37 -1.88 -13.03 -4.89
CA VAL A 37 -2.33 -14.26 -4.18
C VAL A 37 -1.95 -14.27 -2.72
N ARG A 38 -0.85 -13.60 -2.38
CA ARG A 38 -0.29 -13.58 -1.04
C ARG A 38 0.58 -12.35 -0.89
N THR A 39 0.38 -11.67 0.22
CA THR A 39 1.21 -10.55 0.67
C THR A 39 1.99 -11.00 1.89
N ASN A 40 3.30 -10.71 1.91
CA ASN A 40 4.08 -10.80 3.14
C ASN A 40 4.39 -9.38 3.61
N VAL A 41 4.12 -9.11 4.88
CA VAL A 41 4.26 -7.79 5.48
C VAL A 41 5.08 -7.97 6.75
N HIS A 42 6.11 -7.14 6.92
CA HIS A 42 6.89 -7.16 8.15
C HIS A 42 6.02 -6.69 9.32
N GLU A 43 6.00 -7.43 10.43
CA GLU A 43 5.07 -7.17 11.53
C GLU A 43 5.25 -5.79 12.16
N SER A 44 6.46 -5.22 12.09
CA SER A 44 6.75 -3.89 12.65
C SER A 44 5.92 -2.77 12.03
N ILE A 45 5.46 -2.93 10.78
CA ILE A 45 4.69 -1.91 10.05
C ILE A 45 3.18 -2.15 10.09
N LEU A 46 2.71 -3.16 10.82
CA LEU A 46 1.29 -3.37 11.04
C LEU A 46 0.76 -2.43 12.14
N ALA A 47 -0.46 -1.96 11.96
CA ALA A 47 -1.16 -1.21 12.99
C ALA A 47 -1.45 -2.10 14.21
N LEU A 48 -1.27 -1.55 15.40
CA LEU A 48 -1.50 -2.27 16.66
C LEU A 48 -2.92 -2.84 16.70
N GLY A 49 -3.04 -4.13 17.05
CA GLY A 49 -4.32 -4.85 17.13
C GLY A 49 -4.93 -5.25 15.79
N HIS A 50 -4.30 -4.95 14.64
CA HIS A 50 -4.85 -5.23 13.32
C HIS A 50 -3.92 -6.14 12.50
N ARG A 51 -4.40 -7.33 12.12
CA ARG A 51 -3.60 -8.30 11.35
C ARG A 51 -3.44 -7.96 9.86
N HIS A 52 -4.27 -7.06 9.34
CA HIS A 52 -4.37 -6.76 7.90
C HIS A 52 -4.36 -5.25 7.62
N HIS A 53 -3.85 -4.44 8.54
CA HIS A 53 -3.79 -2.99 8.36
C HIS A 53 -2.36 -2.51 8.54
N ILE A 54 -1.86 -1.79 7.55
CA ILE A 54 -0.54 -1.18 7.59
C ILE A 54 -0.65 0.16 8.31
N ASP A 55 0.23 0.41 9.26
CA ASP A 55 0.41 1.72 9.88
C ASP A 55 1.16 2.62 8.89
N PRO A 56 0.51 3.67 8.33
CA PRO A 56 1.12 4.52 7.32
C PRO A 56 2.35 5.27 7.83
N ASP A 57 2.40 5.58 9.13
CA ASP A 57 3.52 6.31 9.74
C ASP A 57 4.73 5.40 9.95
N ARG A 58 4.53 4.08 10.07
CA ARG A 58 5.61 3.10 10.16
C ARG A 58 6.10 2.61 8.80
N TRP A 59 5.21 2.54 7.80
CA TRP A 59 5.56 2.01 6.48
C TRP A 59 6.51 2.92 5.69
N ARG A 60 6.32 4.25 5.77
CA ARG A 60 7.21 5.29 5.17
C ARG A 60 7.79 4.91 3.79
N PRO A 61 6.95 4.72 2.76
CA PRO A 61 7.42 4.35 1.43
C PRO A 61 8.30 5.43 0.80
N LEU A 62 9.16 4.99 -0.13
CA LEU A 62 9.90 5.85 -1.04
C LEU A 62 9.01 6.23 -2.23
N ILE A 63 8.98 7.51 -2.57
CA ILE A 63 8.25 8.04 -3.71
C ILE A 63 9.28 8.50 -4.76
N MET A 64 9.11 8.07 -6.00
CA MET A 64 9.86 8.63 -7.12
C MET A 64 9.08 9.83 -7.68
N ASN A 65 9.75 10.97 -7.80
CA ASN A 65 9.24 12.19 -8.43
C ASN A 65 10.30 12.70 -9.42
N PHE A 66 9.98 12.74 -10.71
CA PHE A 66 10.90 13.14 -11.79
C PHE A 66 12.31 12.51 -11.70
N LEU A 67 12.38 11.18 -11.61
CA LEU A 67 13.63 10.39 -11.50
C LEU A 67 14.40 10.57 -10.19
N GLU A 68 13.88 11.35 -9.24
CA GLU A 68 14.47 11.51 -7.92
C GLU A 68 13.63 10.78 -6.87
N PHE A 69 14.28 10.22 -5.86
CA PHE A 69 13.61 9.50 -4.78
C PHE A 69 13.47 10.36 -3.53
N TYR A 70 12.27 10.33 -2.93
CA TYR A 70 11.88 11.10 -1.75
C TYR A 70 11.23 10.21 -0.70
N GLY A 71 11.52 10.43 0.57
CA GLY A 71 10.73 9.85 1.67
C GLY A 71 9.48 10.67 1.97
N LEU A 72 8.49 10.06 2.62
CA LEU A 72 7.32 10.80 3.14
C LEU A 72 7.65 11.60 4.41
N GLY A 73 7.05 12.80 4.50
CA GLY A 73 6.96 13.60 5.71
C GLY A 73 5.82 13.17 6.65
N SER A 74 5.54 13.95 7.68
CA SER A 74 4.43 13.67 8.61
C SER A 74 3.06 13.84 7.94
N GLN A 75 2.04 13.13 8.45
CA GLN A 75 0.65 13.32 8.00
C GLN A 75 0.23 14.79 8.12
N VAL A 76 -0.33 15.35 7.05
CA VAL A 76 -0.80 16.74 7.02
C VAL A 76 -2.19 16.87 7.65
N HIS A 77 -3.16 16.07 7.20
CA HIS A 77 -4.49 15.96 7.81
C HIS A 77 -5.19 14.65 7.38
N PRO A 78 -6.18 14.15 8.15
CA PRO A 78 -6.99 13.00 7.72
C PRO A 78 -7.84 13.34 6.49
N SER A 79 -8.17 12.32 5.68
CA SER A 79 -9.08 12.47 4.55
C SER A 79 -10.54 12.60 4.99
N ARG A 80 -11.42 13.06 4.09
CA ARG A 80 -12.87 13.09 4.36
C ARG A 80 -13.44 11.70 4.67
N LEU A 81 -12.93 10.65 4.04
CA LEU A 81 -13.36 9.27 4.27
C LEU A 81 -12.96 8.79 5.67
N ALA A 82 -11.78 9.17 6.15
CA ALA A 82 -11.31 8.82 7.49
C ALA A 82 -12.23 9.36 8.59
N ARG A 83 -12.89 10.51 8.37
CA ARG A 83 -13.84 11.08 9.34
C ARG A 83 -15.02 10.16 9.64
N ARG A 84 -15.51 9.41 8.65
CA ARG A 84 -16.68 8.53 8.85
C ARG A 84 -16.36 7.36 9.79
N VAL A 85 -15.10 6.94 9.86
CA VAL A 85 -14.64 5.90 10.78
C VAL A 85 -14.61 6.40 12.23
N LEU A 86 -14.26 7.68 12.44
CA LEU A 86 -14.14 8.28 13.77
C LEU A 86 -15.49 8.69 14.40
N THR A 87 -16.53 8.88 13.58
CA THR A 87 -17.88 9.30 14.04
C THR A 87 -18.85 8.12 14.18
N GLY A 88 -18.41 6.89 13.90
CA GLY A 88 -19.23 5.68 13.94
C GLY A 88 -18.88 4.72 15.08
N SER A 89 -18.86 5.19 16.32
CA SER A 89 -18.93 4.31 17.50
C SER A 89 -20.30 4.51 18.17
N GLY A 90 -21.22 3.62 17.82
CA GLY A 90 -22.58 3.57 18.32
C GLY A 90 -23.34 2.43 17.63
N ASN A 91 -23.19 1.22 18.18
CA ASN A 91 -23.86 -0.03 17.80
C ASN A 91 -23.50 -0.66 16.44
N SER A 92 -22.73 -1.75 16.51
CA SER A 92 -22.87 -2.89 15.61
C SER A 92 -23.08 -4.13 16.47
N PRO A 93 -24.17 -4.91 16.31
CA PRO A 93 -24.44 -6.05 17.15
C PRO A 93 -23.39 -7.14 16.90
N ALA A 94 -23.03 -7.82 17.98
CA ALA A 94 -22.10 -8.95 17.98
C ALA A 94 -22.34 -9.87 16.79
N ARG A 95 -21.33 -10.00 15.93
CA ARG A 95 -21.27 -11.10 14.96
C ARG A 95 -20.90 -12.35 15.76
N GLN A 96 -21.92 -13.03 16.26
CA GLN A 96 -21.85 -14.40 16.76
C GLN A 96 -21.65 -15.38 15.57
N PRO A 97 -21.16 -16.60 15.85
CA PRO A 97 -19.94 -17.20 15.28
C PRO A 97 -20.00 -17.56 13.78
#